data_AF-A0A972PJY1-F1
#
_entry.id   AF-A0A972PJY1-F1
#
_cell.length_a   1.000
_cell.length_b   1.000
_cell.length_c   1.000
_cell.angle_alpha   90.00
_cell.angle_beta   90.00
_cell.angle_gamma   90.00
#
_symmetry.space_group_name_H-M   'P 1'
#
loop_
_entity.id
_entity.type
_entity.pdbx_description
1 polymer ?
#
loop_
_entity_poly.entity_id
_entity_poly.type
_entity_poly.pdbx_seq_one_letter_code
_entity_poly.pdbx_strand_id
1 'polypeptide(L)'
;MPFKIKRGIVDNTSWGDVDKTALRNRLVKGLEEGAEGVREAIREVYAVIRSDDITEAPSQNWWGPHHIIRQDGSVVLNRGGLIAAAQALAGARAEPDLTPAQRREAAQHLMRHYREIEDLEPPESLTRAAGEMVRLAATITGEMRPEDIPLAPGVDLAALKAGDDDPLEVVVEIPAGKSRRGWNYLPETIQKIAGEVATKTATGFLGHQDPNKFDYEFPIPVTHWVGALFRDGKAYIRGVVDAAAKDLKRWIRANRVNQVSIFGIPTLRQAGGETQVVDYQLLSIDWTPLDRAGMPTRVVAIGEMDSIVGAGEPRNHGGGNMTLGELLAELRKLGVKPSQIIGEMGWDVKTLAKELGWKLDDVAGEINAERWNQLQEMAKAVGEMVQMFDLGQDAKLADLVNAVKAAREVQQKAALAEHEKLVDKVIGEMVVAEAARPLVKRMLQVKPGATEDEIKKAVGEMLEAEDVKKALAGLFKDPVIAPKAGRQDNNSGLRVKRIAI
;
A
#
# COMPACT_ATOMS: atom_id res chain seq x y z
N MET A 1 27.82 -11.42 9.25
CA MET A 1 26.95 -12.35 8.49
C MET A 1 25.54 -11.77 8.46
N PRO A 2 24.82 -11.84 7.32
CA PRO A 2 23.49 -11.24 7.21
C PRO A 2 22.44 -12.02 8.02
N PHE A 3 21.49 -11.30 8.61
CA PHE A 3 20.33 -11.89 9.28
C PHE A 3 19.15 -11.96 8.30
N LYS A 4 18.54 -13.13 8.17
CA LYS A 4 17.45 -13.36 7.19
C LYS A 4 16.24 -13.99 7.87
N ILE A 5 15.13 -13.26 7.93
CA ILE A 5 13.86 -13.77 8.48
C ILE A 5 13.28 -14.81 7.52
N LYS A 6 12.98 -16.00 8.04
CA LYS A 6 12.39 -17.11 7.28
C LYS A 6 10.96 -17.36 7.74
N ARG A 7 10.01 -16.69 7.09
CA ARG A 7 8.57 -16.87 7.34
C ARG A 7 8.10 -18.25 6.89
N GLY A 8 7.13 -18.83 7.60
CA GLY A 8 6.59 -20.15 7.32
C GLY A 8 7.49 -21.32 7.74
N ILE A 9 8.68 -21.06 8.30
CA ILE A 9 9.52 -22.07 8.92
C ILE A 9 9.37 -21.94 10.44
N VAL A 10 8.98 -23.04 11.09
CA VAL A 10 8.81 -23.11 12.54
C VAL A 10 9.81 -24.09 13.12
N ASP A 11 10.51 -23.65 14.15
CA ASP A 11 11.43 -24.45 14.94
C ASP A 11 10.72 -25.02 16.19
N ASN A 12 10.95 -26.30 16.47
CA ASN A 12 10.33 -27.02 17.59
C ASN A 12 11.31 -27.39 18.71
N THR A 13 12.52 -26.80 18.71
CA THR A 13 13.47 -26.99 19.81
C THR A 13 12.84 -26.51 21.11
N SER A 14 13.05 -27.26 22.20
CA SER A 14 12.55 -26.88 23.52
C SER A 14 13.06 -25.48 23.90
N TRP A 15 12.15 -24.60 24.31
CA TRP A 15 12.50 -23.22 24.68
C TRP A 15 13.35 -23.12 25.95
N GLY A 16 13.42 -24.19 26.74
CA GLY A 16 14.34 -24.32 27.87
C GLY A 16 15.79 -24.46 27.42
N ASP A 17 16.01 -25.10 26.27
CA ASP A 17 17.35 -25.43 25.75
C ASP A 17 17.94 -24.29 24.90
N VAL A 18 17.12 -23.29 24.55
CA VAL A 18 17.55 -22.10 23.84
C VAL A 18 18.31 -21.16 24.77
N ASP A 19 19.60 -20.97 24.50
CA ASP A 19 20.43 -19.97 25.17
C ASP A 19 20.04 -18.56 24.72
N LYS A 20 19.16 -17.92 25.50
CA LYS A 20 18.66 -16.56 25.27
C LYS A 20 19.75 -15.50 25.43
N THR A 21 20.78 -15.78 26.23
CA THR A 21 21.92 -14.89 26.39
C THR A 21 22.78 -14.91 25.14
N ALA A 22 23.09 -16.09 24.60
CA ALA A 22 23.79 -16.23 23.34
C ALA A 22 23.00 -15.63 22.17
N LEU A 23 21.68 -15.85 22.12
CA LEU A 23 20.77 -15.25 21.14
C LEU A 23 20.88 -13.72 21.13
N ARG A 24 20.74 -13.09 22.31
CA ARG A 24 20.84 -11.63 22.46
C ARG A 24 22.24 -11.14 22.07
N ASN A 25 23.29 -11.77 22.58
CA ASN A 25 24.67 -11.37 22.31
C ASN A 25 25.00 -11.43 20.82
N ARG A 26 24.42 -12.40 20.09
CA ARG A 26 24.58 -12.49 18.64
C ARG A 26 23.92 -11.33 17.90
N LEU A 27 22.74 -10.90 18.34
CA LEU A 27 22.05 -9.74 17.76
C LEU A 27 22.74 -8.42 18.11
N VAL A 28 23.22 -8.27 19.35
CA VAL A 28 24.02 -7.12 19.78
C VAL A 28 25.31 -7.01 18.96
N LYS A 29 26.05 -8.10 18.83
CA LYS A 29 27.24 -8.15 17.96
C LYS A 29 26.90 -7.80 16.51
N GLY A 30 25.77 -8.27 16.01
CA GLY A 30 25.28 -7.91 14.67
C GLY A 30 25.00 -6.41 14.52
N LEU A 31 24.48 -5.75 15.55
CA LEU A 31 24.29 -4.29 15.56
C LEU A 31 25.62 -3.56 15.56
N GLU A 32 26.57 -3.97 16.42
CA GLU A 32 27.92 -3.39 16.52
C GLU A 32 28.68 -3.52 15.19
N GLU A 33 28.54 -4.65 14.51
CA GLU A 33 29.16 -4.91 13.21
C GLU A 33 28.40 -4.29 12.02
N GLY A 34 27.24 -3.66 12.24
CA GLY A 34 26.41 -3.12 11.17
C GLY A 34 25.88 -4.19 10.21
N ALA A 35 25.67 -5.41 10.70
CA ALA A 35 25.28 -6.56 9.88
C ALA A 35 23.92 -6.34 9.21
N GLU A 36 23.85 -6.65 7.91
CA GLU A 36 22.62 -6.56 7.12
C GLU A 36 21.46 -7.34 7.77
N GLY A 37 20.29 -6.71 7.87
CA GLY A 37 19.06 -7.32 8.37
C GLY A 37 18.96 -7.48 9.90
N VAL A 38 19.97 -7.03 10.66
CA VAL A 38 19.99 -7.24 12.13
C VAL A 38 18.89 -6.46 12.87
N ARG A 39 18.56 -5.26 12.40
CA ARG A 39 17.52 -4.42 13.05
C ARG A 39 16.13 -5.03 12.87
N GLU A 40 15.86 -5.54 11.67
CA GLU A 40 14.65 -6.28 11.34
C GLU A 40 14.58 -7.59 12.15
N ALA A 41 15.71 -8.30 12.25
CA ALA A 41 15.81 -9.51 13.07
C ALA A 41 15.49 -9.25 14.54
N ILE A 42 15.97 -8.15 15.13
CA ILE A 42 15.66 -7.81 16.54
C ILE A 42 14.16 -7.55 16.73
N ARG A 43 13.55 -6.75 15.85
CA ARG A 43 12.12 -6.45 15.90
C ARG A 43 11.25 -7.67 15.67
N GLU A 44 11.75 -8.66 14.95
CA GLU A 44 11.04 -9.93 14.77
C GLU A 44 11.24 -10.87 15.97
N VAL A 45 12.46 -10.94 16.51
CA VAL A 45 12.81 -11.84 17.62
C VAL A 45 12.12 -11.44 18.92
N TYR A 46 11.99 -10.15 19.20
CA TYR A 46 11.43 -9.61 20.44
C TYR A 46 10.07 -8.99 20.22
N ALA A 47 9.12 -9.27 21.12
CA ALA A 47 7.75 -8.78 21.00
C ALA A 47 7.61 -7.26 21.23
N VAL A 48 8.52 -6.67 22.01
CA VAL A 48 8.57 -5.21 22.28
C VAL A 48 10.02 -4.76 22.46
N ILE A 49 10.33 -3.58 21.94
CA ILE A 49 11.55 -2.83 22.25
C ILE A 49 11.13 -1.59 23.05
N ARG A 50 11.58 -1.48 24.31
CA ARG A 50 11.11 -0.48 25.27
C ARG A 50 11.76 0.90 25.11
N SER A 51 12.92 0.97 24.45
CA SER A 51 13.62 2.22 24.15
C SER A 51 13.46 2.61 22.68
N ASP A 52 13.49 3.92 22.42
CA ASP A 52 13.52 4.50 21.08
C ASP A 52 14.81 4.14 20.33
N ASP A 53 15.90 3.88 21.06
CA ASP A 53 17.15 3.38 20.51
C ASP A 53 17.27 1.88 20.76
N ILE A 54 17.26 1.12 19.66
CA ILE A 54 17.40 -0.33 19.67
C ILE A 54 18.73 -0.78 20.30
N THR A 55 19.76 0.07 20.31
CA THR A 55 21.07 -0.23 20.87
C THR A 55 21.17 0.02 22.38
N GLU A 56 20.22 0.75 22.96
CA GLU A 56 20.25 1.12 24.37
C GLU A 56 19.86 -0.05 25.26
N ALA A 57 20.73 -0.40 26.20
CA ALA A 57 20.56 -1.45 27.20
C ALA A 57 19.75 -2.68 26.71
N PRO A 58 20.20 -3.42 25.68
CA PRO A 58 19.41 -4.48 25.03
C PRO A 58 18.86 -5.54 26.00
N SER A 59 19.57 -5.83 27.09
CA SER A 59 19.13 -6.76 28.12
C SER A 59 17.95 -6.26 28.97
N GLN A 60 17.72 -4.96 29.03
CA GLN A 60 16.64 -4.31 29.77
C GLN A 60 15.49 -3.92 28.86
N ASN A 61 15.80 -3.51 27.62
CA ASN A 61 14.83 -2.93 26.72
C ASN A 61 14.20 -3.92 25.72
N TRP A 62 14.84 -5.06 25.44
CA TRP A 62 14.26 -6.04 24.51
C TRP A 62 13.46 -7.09 25.25
N TRP A 63 12.16 -7.12 25.02
CA TRP A 63 11.24 -7.97 25.78
C TRP A 63 10.56 -9.03 24.92
N GLY A 64 10.39 -10.23 25.49
CA GLY A 64 9.65 -11.33 24.87
C GLY A 64 10.34 -11.97 23.67
N PRO A 65 11.57 -12.52 23.80
CA PRO A 65 12.19 -13.29 22.72
C PRO A 65 11.36 -14.54 22.40
N HIS A 66 11.14 -14.82 21.11
CA HIS A 66 10.33 -15.96 20.65
C HIS A 66 10.81 -16.58 19.32
N HIS A 67 11.94 -16.12 18.80
CA HIS A 67 12.63 -16.68 17.64
C HIS A 67 14.00 -17.26 18.03
N ILE A 68 14.58 -18.06 17.13
CA ILE A 68 15.97 -18.51 17.20
C ILE A 68 16.76 -18.03 15.99
N ILE A 69 18.08 -18.01 16.10
CA ILE A 69 18.99 -17.68 15.00
C ILE A 69 19.89 -18.88 14.73
N ARG A 70 19.75 -19.50 13.56
CA ARG A 70 20.57 -20.65 13.14
C ARG A 70 21.98 -20.22 12.76
N GLN A 71 22.91 -21.17 12.62
CA GLN A 71 24.32 -20.86 12.35
C GLN A 71 24.51 -20.03 11.06
N ASP A 72 23.67 -20.25 10.05
CA ASP A 72 23.66 -19.52 8.76
C ASP A 72 23.11 -18.09 8.83
N GLY A 73 22.63 -17.63 9.99
CA GLY A 73 22.03 -16.29 10.16
C GLY A 73 20.53 -16.24 9.87
N SER A 74 19.89 -17.39 9.59
CA SER A 74 18.44 -17.43 9.46
C SER A 74 17.74 -17.24 10.81
N VAL A 75 16.74 -16.35 10.83
CA VAL A 75 15.89 -16.06 11.97
C VAL A 75 14.57 -16.80 11.76
N VAL A 76 14.25 -17.70 12.68
CA VAL A 76 13.16 -18.67 12.54
C VAL A 76 12.29 -18.63 13.79
N LEU A 77 10.96 -18.63 13.62
CA LEU A 77 10.00 -18.64 14.70
C LEU A 77 10.15 -19.93 15.51
N ASN A 78 10.21 -19.84 16.84
CA ASN A 78 10.24 -21.03 17.70
C ASN A 78 8.88 -21.18 18.40
N ARG A 79 8.24 -22.35 18.23
CA ARG A 79 6.91 -22.63 18.78
C ARG A 79 6.87 -22.50 20.30
N GLY A 80 7.88 -23.03 20.99
CA GLY A 80 7.99 -22.95 22.44
C GLY A 80 8.26 -21.53 22.94
N GLY A 81 9.05 -20.75 22.20
CA GLY A 81 9.33 -19.35 22.48
C GLY A 81 8.10 -18.46 22.36
N LEU A 82 7.29 -18.67 21.33
CA LEU A 82 6.02 -17.98 21.14
C LEU A 82 5.07 -18.21 22.32
N ILE A 83 4.88 -19.49 22.70
CA ILE A 83 4.03 -19.86 23.85
C ILE A 83 4.55 -19.25 25.15
N ALA A 84 5.87 -19.32 25.37
CA ALA A 84 6.49 -18.79 26.58
C ALA A 84 6.37 -17.26 26.67
N ALA A 85 6.49 -16.54 25.55
CA ALA A 85 6.31 -15.10 25.49
C ALA A 85 4.85 -14.69 25.77
N ALA A 86 3.88 -15.42 25.21
CA ALA A 86 2.46 -15.19 25.48
C ALA A 86 2.08 -15.46 26.94
N GLN A 87 2.61 -16.55 27.53
CA GLN A 87 2.43 -16.83 28.96
C GLN A 87 3.08 -15.76 29.84
N ALA A 88 4.28 -15.28 29.48
CA ALA A 88 4.94 -14.19 30.20
C ALA A 88 4.11 -12.89 30.14
N LEU A 89 3.51 -12.58 28.99
CA LEU A 89 2.62 -11.42 28.84
C LEU A 89 1.38 -11.52 29.73
N ALA A 90 0.82 -12.72 29.85
CA ALA A 90 -0.34 -13.03 30.68
C ALA A 90 -0.04 -13.03 32.20
N GLY A 91 1.20 -12.74 32.61
CA GLY A 91 1.57 -12.65 34.03
C GLY A 91 1.97 -13.98 34.67
N ALA A 92 2.23 -15.04 33.90
CA ALA A 92 2.72 -16.32 34.43
C ALA A 92 4.15 -16.25 34.99
N ARG A 93 4.85 -15.12 34.80
CA ARG A 93 6.14 -14.79 35.41
C ARG A 93 6.00 -13.43 36.06
N ALA A 94 6.61 -13.25 37.24
CA ALA A 94 6.59 -12.00 38.01
C ALA A 94 6.75 -10.79 37.07
N GLU A 95 5.70 -9.97 37.08
CA GLU A 95 5.47 -8.71 36.37
C GLU A 95 6.42 -8.36 35.21
N PRO A 96 5.99 -8.48 33.95
CA PRO A 96 6.65 -7.71 32.91
C PRO A 96 6.37 -6.22 33.20
N ASP A 97 7.44 -5.48 33.53
CA ASP A 97 7.43 -4.01 33.59
C ASP A 97 7.23 -3.45 32.17
N LEU A 98 6.01 -3.60 31.67
CA LEU A 98 5.55 -3.12 30.38
C LEU A 98 4.36 -2.21 30.65
N THR A 99 4.38 -1.03 30.04
CA THR A 99 3.23 -0.13 30.05
C THR A 99 2.02 -0.79 29.39
N PRO A 100 0.79 -0.33 29.64
CA PRO A 100 -0.40 -0.83 28.94
C PRO A 100 -0.31 -0.72 27.41
N ALA A 101 0.43 0.25 26.87
CA ALA A 101 0.69 0.37 25.44
C ALA A 101 1.64 -0.76 24.95
N GLN A 102 2.76 -0.96 25.63
CA GLN A 102 3.72 -2.01 25.32
C GLN A 102 3.12 -3.41 25.48
N ARG A 103 2.24 -3.63 26.46
CA ARG A 103 1.51 -4.90 26.61
C ARG A 103 0.59 -5.18 25.42
N ARG A 104 -0.05 -4.16 24.87
CA ARG A 104 -0.90 -4.28 23.66
C ARG A 104 -0.07 -4.51 22.40
N GLU A 105 1.07 -3.84 22.27
CA GLU A 105 2.03 -4.05 21.18
C GLU A 105 2.56 -5.51 21.20
N ALA A 106 3.05 -5.95 22.36
CA ALA A 106 3.48 -7.33 22.58
C ALA A 106 2.38 -8.33 22.18
N ALA A 107 1.14 -8.07 22.62
CA ALA A 107 0.02 -8.95 22.32
C ALA A 107 -0.24 -9.07 20.82
N GLN A 108 -0.24 -7.94 20.10
CA GLN A 108 -0.46 -7.90 18.64
C GLN A 108 0.66 -8.61 17.88
N HIS A 109 1.91 -8.38 18.27
CA HIS A 109 3.07 -9.04 17.66
C HIS A 109 3.00 -10.55 17.81
N LEU A 110 2.76 -11.04 19.04
CA LEU A 110 2.65 -12.48 19.30
C LEU A 110 1.43 -13.09 18.59
N MET A 111 0.29 -12.41 18.57
CA MET A 111 -0.92 -12.85 17.86
C MET A 111 -0.67 -13.04 16.35
N ARG A 112 0.17 -12.20 15.72
CA ARG A 112 0.57 -12.38 14.32
C ARG A 112 1.21 -13.74 14.11
N HIS A 113 2.13 -14.14 14.98
CA HIS A 113 2.84 -15.42 14.88
C HIS A 113 1.98 -16.64 15.23
N TYR A 114 1.01 -16.51 16.14
CA TYR A 114 0.02 -17.58 16.37
C TYR A 114 -0.76 -17.91 15.10
N ARG A 115 -1.07 -16.91 14.26
CA ARG A 115 -1.77 -17.10 12.98
C ARG A 115 -0.89 -17.72 11.88
N GLU A 116 0.42 -17.71 12.05
CA GLU A 116 1.37 -18.32 11.10
C GLU A 116 1.55 -19.83 11.34
N ILE A 117 1.02 -20.36 12.45
CA ILE A 117 1.12 -21.77 12.81
C ILE A 117 -0.28 -22.39 12.74
N GLU A 118 -0.54 -23.22 11.73
CA GLU A 118 -1.88 -23.78 11.45
C GLU A 118 -2.48 -24.57 12.64
N ASP A 119 -1.65 -25.23 13.45
CA ASP A 119 -2.08 -26.08 14.58
C ASP A 119 -1.74 -25.49 15.97
N LEU A 120 -1.79 -24.16 16.12
CA LEU A 120 -1.56 -23.52 17.41
C LEU A 120 -2.59 -22.43 17.68
N GLU A 121 -3.53 -22.73 18.58
CA GLU A 121 -4.52 -21.74 19.01
C GLU A 121 -3.91 -20.72 19.99
N PRO A 122 -4.24 -19.42 19.82
CA PRO A 122 -3.82 -18.39 20.76
C PRO A 122 -4.55 -18.53 22.09
N PRO A 123 -3.86 -18.31 23.23
CA PRO A 123 -4.51 -18.35 24.53
C PRO A 123 -5.49 -17.18 24.71
N GLU A 124 -6.59 -17.41 25.41
CA GLU A 124 -7.65 -16.40 25.63
C GLU A 124 -7.10 -15.11 26.28
N SER A 125 -6.11 -15.24 27.16
CA SER A 125 -5.43 -14.10 27.79
C SER A 125 -4.71 -13.21 26.77
N LEU A 126 -4.14 -13.78 25.72
CA LEU A 126 -3.49 -13.06 24.63
C LEU A 126 -4.53 -12.40 23.72
N THR A 127 -5.62 -13.10 23.41
CA THR A 127 -6.76 -12.54 22.67
C THR A 127 -7.35 -11.34 23.40
N ARG A 128 -7.53 -11.43 24.72
CA ARG A 128 -8.03 -10.35 25.58
C ARG A 128 -7.03 -9.21 25.73
N ALA A 129 -5.74 -9.50 25.90
CA ALA A 129 -4.68 -8.48 26.02
C ALA A 129 -4.40 -7.75 24.71
N ALA A 130 -4.62 -8.41 23.56
CA ALA A 130 -4.65 -7.77 22.24
C ALA A 130 -5.87 -6.84 22.08
N GLY A 131 -6.87 -6.96 22.96
CA GLY A 131 -8.00 -6.05 23.13
C GLY A 131 -9.27 -6.54 22.44
N GLU A 132 -10.12 -7.28 23.15
CA GLU A 132 -11.53 -7.48 22.78
C GLU A 132 -12.42 -6.45 23.50
N MET A 133 -12.48 -5.27 22.89
CA MET A 133 -13.58 -4.28 22.84
C MET A 133 -12.94 -2.93 22.49
N VAL A 134 -13.42 -2.26 21.43
CA VAL A 134 -12.88 -1.02 20.82
C VAL A 134 -11.74 -1.20 19.78
N ARG A 135 -11.64 -2.37 19.14
CA ARG A 135 -10.95 -2.54 17.84
C ARG A 135 -11.78 -3.26 16.77
N LEU A 136 -13.10 -3.34 17.00
CA LEU A 136 -14.08 -3.93 16.07
C LEU A 136 -14.31 -3.08 14.80
N ALA A 137 -13.70 -1.89 14.68
CA ALA A 137 -13.75 -1.06 13.47
C ALA A 137 -12.41 -1.00 12.71
N ALA A 138 -11.28 -1.34 13.35
CA ALA A 138 -9.96 -1.32 12.72
C ALA A 138 -9.44 -2.72 12.33
N THR A 139 -10.08 -3.80 12.79
CA THR A 139 -9.61 -5.18 12.57
C THR A 139 -10.62 -6.09 11.86
N ILE A 140 -11.77 -5.59 11.40
CA ILE A 140 -12.66 -6.42 10.54
C ILE A 140 -12.12 -6.54 9.10
N THR A 141 -11.04 -5.84 8.75
CA THR A 141 -10.56 -5.76 7.36
C THR A 141 -9.08 -5.41 7.28
N GLY A 142 -8.24 -6.15 8.01
CA GLY A 142 -6.78 -5.99 8.00
C GLY A 142 -6.12 -6.19 6.63
N GLU A 143 -6.26 -5.23 5.71
CA GLU A 143 -5.61 -5.25 4.40
C GLU A 143 -4.94 -3.90 4.05
N MET A 144 -5.32 -2.77 4.69
CA MET A 144 -4.92 -1.43 4.20
C MET A 144 -5.19 -0.28 5.19
N ARG A 145 -4.29 0.71 5.30
CA ARG A 145 -4.60 2.03 5.89
C ARG A 145 -5.07 3.00 4.80
N PRO A 146 -5.93 4.01 5.07
CA PRO A 146 -6.35 4.98 4.06
C PRO A 146 -5.17 5.65 3.33
N GLU A 147 -4.07 5.94 4.04
CA GLU A 147 -2.85 6.53 3.48
C GLU A 147 -2.07 5.61 2.54
N ASP A 148 -2.32 4.29 2.57
CA ASP A 148 -1.69 3.36 1.64
C ASP A 148 -2.35 3.42 0.23
N ILE A 149 -3.47 4.14 0.09
CA ILE A 149 -4.14 4.41 -1.18
C ILE A 149 -3.72 5.79 -1.71
N PRO A 150 -3.13 5.87 -2.92
CA PRO A 150 -2.75 7.14 -3.51
C PRO A 150 -3.98 8.01 -3.80
N LEU A 151 -3.83 9.31 -3.59
CA LEU A 151 -4.83 10.29 -3.97
C LEU A 151 -4.86 10.45 -5.50
N ALA A 152 -6.04 10.72 -6.03
CA ALA A 152 -6.22 11.09 -7.42
C ALA A 152 -5.56 12.47 -7.70
N PRO A 153 -5.11 12.73 -8.93
CA PRO A 153 -4.53 14.01 -9.31
C PRO A 153 -5.48 15.18 -9.00
N GLY A 154 -4.96 16.24 -8.38
CA GLY A 154 -5.71 17.45 -8.09
C GLY A 154 -6.58 17.41 -6.83
N VAL A 155 -6.59 16.30 -6.07
CA VAL A 155 -7.26 16.27 -4.77
C VAL A 155 -6.45 17.03 -3.73
N ASP A 156 -7.07 18.03 -3.11
CA ASP A 156 -6.57 18.71 -1.91
C ASP A 156 -7.31 18.15 -0.68
N LEU A 157 -6.67 17.20 -0.01
CA LEU A 157 -7.23 16.54 1.17
C LEU A 157 -7.40 17.51 2.35
N ALA A 158 -6.48 18.48 2.49
CA ALA A 158 -6.54 19.45 3.56
C ALA A 158 -7.72 20.40 3.38
N ALA A 159 -7.98 20.83 2.13
CA ALA A 159 -9.15 21.64 1.80
C ALA A 159 -10.48 20.89 2.03
N LEU A 160 -10.55 19.60 1.67
CA LEU A 160 -11.76 18.78 1.91
C LEU A 160 -12.07 18.58 3.39
N LYS A 161 -11.05 18.56 4.24
CA LYS A 161 -11.18 18.43 5.70
C LYS A 161 -11.25 19.78 6.43
N ALA A 162 -11.04 20.89 5.72
CA ALA A 162 -10.97 22.20 6.36
C ALA A 162 -12.31 22.58 7.00
N GLY A 163 -12.28 22.95 8.29
CA GLY A 163 -13.48 23.32 9.05
C GLY A 163 -14.33 22.13 9.51
N ASP A 164 -13.83 20.90 9.36
CA ASP A 164 -14.43 19.69 9.93
C ASP A 164 -13.73 19.33 11.23
N ASP A 165 -14.43 19.48 12.36
CA ASP A 165 -13.90 19.13 13.69
C ASP A 165 -13.91 17.61 13.94
N ASP A 166 -14.49 16.82 13.03
CA ASP A 166 -14.62 15.37 13.14
C ASP A 166 -14.34 14.69 11.78
N PRO A 167 -13.15 14.88 11.19
CA PRO A 167 -12.83 14.33 9.88
C PRO A 167 -12.88 12.80 9.92
N LEU A 168 -13.47 12.20 8.88
CA LEU A 168 -13.61 10.75 8.78
C LEU A 168 -13.17 10.29 7.40
N GLU A 169 -12.08 9.54 7.37
CA GLU A 169 -11.64 8.83 6.18
C GLU A 169 -12.12 7.39 6.22
N VAL A 170 -12.48 6.84 5.07
CA VAL A 170 -12.86 5.44 4.94
C VAL A 170 -12.16 4.83 3.74
N VAL A 171 -11.96 3.51 3.79
CA VAL A 171 -11.63 2.73 2.62
C VAL A 171 -12.73 1.71 2.40
N VAL A 172 -13.17 1.54 1.16
CA VAL A 172 -14.12 0.49 0.78
C VAL A 172 -13.49 -0.49 -0.19
N GLU A 173 -13.81 -1.76 -0.05
CA GLU A 173 -13.41 -2.84 -0.95
C GLU A 173 -14.57 -3.18 -1.88
N ILE A 174 -14.24 -3.30 -3.17
CA ILE A 174 -15.13 -3.75 -4.24
C ILE A 174 -14.45 -4.95 -4.92
N PRO A 175 -14.89 -6.19 -4.65
CA PRO A 175 -14.29 -7.38 -5.25
C PRO A 175 -14.87 -7.68 -6.64
N ALA A 176 -14.08 -8.35 -7.48
CA ALA A 176 -14.60 -9.02 -8.67
C ALA A 176 -15.51 -10.21 -8.31
N GLY A 177 -16.42 -10.57 -9.22
CA GLY A 177 -17.30 -11.72 -9.05
C GLY A 177 -18.78 -11.42 -9.27
N LYS A 178 -19.62 -12.34 -8.80
CA LYS A 178 -21.06 -12.29 -9.06
C LYS A 178 -21.77 -11.29 -8.15
N SER A 179 -22.53 -10.41 -8.77
CA SER A 179 -23.51 -9.54 -8.11
C SER A 179 -24.74 -10.32 -7.65
N ARG A 180 -25.54 -9.70 -6.78
CA ARG A 180 -26.85 -10.24 -6.36
C ARG A 180 -27.82 -10.45 -7.52
N ARG A 181 -27.63 -9.75 -8.65
CA ARG A 181 -28.42 -9.91 -9.89
C ARG A 181 -27.94 -11.06 -10.78
N GLY A 182 -26.88 -11.77 -10.38
CA GLY A 182 -26.29 -12.86 -11.13
C GLY A 182 -25.31 -12.43 -12.22
N TRP A 183 -25.04 -11.13 -12.38
CA TRP A 183 -24.02 -10.65 -13.31
C TRP A 183 -22.63 -10.83 -12.74
N ASN A 184 -21.71 -11.36 -13.54
CA ASN A 184 -20.32 -11.59 -13.15
C ASN A 184 -19.45 -10.39 -13.55
N TYR A 185 -18.95 -9.65 -12.57
CA TYR A 185 -18.03 -8.54 -12.77
C TYR A 185 -16.61 -9.06 -12.89
N LEU A 186 -16.01 -8.87 -14.07
CA LEU A 186 -14.65 -9.36 -14.32
C LEU A 186 -13.60 -8.50 -13.59
N PRO A 187 -12.43 -9.07 -13.23
CA PRO A 187 -11.34 -8.32 -12.61
C PRO A 187 -10.95 -7.06 -13.40
N GLU A 188 -10.95 -7.13 -14.74
CA GLU A 188 -10.62 -6.01 -15.62
C GLU A 188 -11.65 -4.88 -15.50
N THR A 189 -12.92 -5.21 -15.26
CA THR A 189 -13.98 -4.22 -15.01
C THR A 189 -13.78 -3.53 -13.67
N ILE A 190 -13.44 -4.28 -12.62
CA ILE A 190 -13.14 -3.71 -11.30
C ILE A 190 -11.87 -2.84 -11.35
N GLN A 191 -10.85 -3.26 -12.10
CA GLN A 191 -9.65 -2.47 -12.33
C GLN A 191 -9.97 -1.14 -13.03
N LYS A 192 -10.87 -1.14 -14.03
CA LYS A 192 -11.33 0.09 -14.68
C LYS A 192 -12.05 1.03 -13.72
N ILE A 193 -12.95 0.51 -12.87
CA ILE A 193 -13.63 1.31 -11.83
C ILE A 193 -12.60 1.97 -10.90
N ALA A 194 -11.60 1.21 -10.43
CA ALA A 194 -10.52 1.76 -9.62
C ALA A 194 -9.73 2.83 -10.39
N GLY A 195 -9.43 2.60 -11.67
CA GLY A 195 -8.74 3.55 -12.53
C GLY A 195 -9.52 4.85 -12.74
N GLU A 196 -10.85 4.78 -12.90
CA GLU A 196 -11.70 5.97 -13.02
C GLU A 196 -11.65 6.80 -11.73
N VAL A 197 -11.81 6.17 -10.56
CA VAL A 197 -11.72 6.91 -9.28
C VAL A 197 -10.32 7.47 -9.05
N ALA A 198 -9.26 6.70 -9.35
CA ALA A 198 -7.88 7.14 -9.21
C ALA A 198 -7.50 8.30 -10.15
N THR A 199 -8.25 8.53 -11.22
CA THR A 199 -7.96 9.59 -12.20
C THR A 199 -8.92 10.77 -12.14
N LYS A 200 -10.20 10.53 -11.82
CA LYS A 200 -11.27 11.52 -11.90
C LYS A 200 -11.95 11.80 -10.57
N THR A 201 -11.66 11.03 -9.52
CA THR A 201 -12.46 10.96 -8.28
C THR A 201 -13.87 10.40 -8.52
N ALA A 202 -14.64 10.20 -7.46
CA ALA A 202 -16.07 9.91 -7.54
C ALA A 202 -16.82 10.53 -6.37
N THR A 203 -18.14 10.66 -6.49
CA THR A 203 -19.02 11.12 -5.41
C THR A 203 -19.78 9.95 -4.80
N GLY A 204 -20.19 10.11 -3.54
CA GLY A 204 -21.05 9.16 -2.86
C GLY A 204 -22.25 9.83 -2.21
N PHE A 205 -23.41 9.20 -2.39
CA PHE A 205 -24.70 9.66 -1.88
C PHE A 205 -25.28 8.66 -0.86
N LEU A 206 -26.39 9.05 -0.22
CA LEU A 206 -27.20 8.14 0.59
C LEU A 206 -28.22 7.44 -0.32
N GLY A 207 -27.86 6.27 -0.84
CA GLY A 207 -28.61 5.57 -1.87
C GLY A 207 -28.41 6.15 -3.27
N HIS A 208 -28.83 5.40 -4.28
CA HIS A 208 -28.71 5.80 -5.68
C HIS A 208 -29.67 6.93 -6.03
N GLN A 209 -29.22 7.84 -6.89
CA GLN A 209 -30.06 8.83 -7.52
C GLN A 209 -31.16 8.17 -8.38
N ASP A 210 -32.32 8.81 -8.47
CA ASP A 210 -33.36 8.39 -9.41
C ASP A 210 -32.84 8.51 -10.85
N PRO A 211 -32.81 7.42 -11.63
CA PRO A 211 -32.34 7.46 -13.02
C PRO A 211 -33.06 8.49 -13.89
N ASN A 212 -34.31 8.84 -13.57
CA ASN A 212 -35.08 9.83 -14.34
C ASN A 212 -34.68 11.28 -14.06
N LYS A 213 -33.93 11.52 -12.98
CA LYS A 213 -33.50 12.85 -12.54
C LYS A 213 -32.00 13.09 -12.73
N PHE A 214 -31.28 12.08 -13.19
CA PHE A 214 -29.83 12.05 -13.27
C PHE A 214 -29.25 13.29 -13.98
N ASP A 215 -29.86 13.71 -15.08
CA ASP A 215 -29.33 14.78 -15.93
C ASP A 215 -29.48 16.19 -15.35
N TYR A 216 -30.32 16.40 -14.33
CA TYR A 216 -30.69 17.75 -13.87
C TYR A 216 -30.79 17.94 -12.35
N GLU A 217 -30.83 16.86 -11.57
CA GLU A 217 -30.80 16.95 -10.11
C GLU A 217 -29.34 16.92 -9.62
N PHE A 218 -29.00 17.87 -8.74
CA PHE A 218 -27.70 17.94 -8.09
C PHE A 218 -27.82 17.46 -6.64
N PRO A 219 -27.72 16.15 -6.38
CA PRO A 219 -27.74 15.63 -5.01
C PRO A 219 -26.51 16.11 -4.26
N ILE A 220 -26.68 16.45 -2.99
CA ILE A 220 -25.57 16.86 -2.12
C ILE A 220 -24.71 15.62 -1.82
N PRO A 221 -23.41 15.61 -2.19
CA PRO A 221 -22.51 14.50 -1.86
C PRO A 221 -22.34 14.38 -0.34
N VAL A 222 -22.31 13.15 0.16
CA VAL A 222 -21.99 12.86 1.58
C VAL A 222 -20.61 12.24 1.74
N THR A 223 -19.97 11.86 0.63
CA THR A 223 -18.60 11.32 0.62
C THR A 223 -17.92 11.70 -0.69
N HIS A 224 -16.65 12.09 -0.56
CA HIS A 224 -15.75 12.40 -1.66
C HIS A 224 -14.76 11.24 -1.82
N TRP A 225 -14.85 10.48 -2.90
CA TRP A 225 -13.93 9.36 -3.17
C TRP A 225 -12.66 9.88 -3.84
N VAL A 226 -11.61 10.00 -3.04
CA VAL A 226 -10.42 10.79 -3.32
C VAL A 226 -9.26 10.02 -3.92
N GLY A 227 -9.34 8.69 -3.98
CA GLY A 227 -8.26 7.85 -4.47
C GLY A 227 -8.66 6.39 -4.54
N ALA A 228 -7.90 5.62 -5.32
CA ALA A 228 -8.17 4.21 -5.48
C ALA A 228 -6.92 3.40 -5.80
N LEU A 229 -6.96 2.12 -5.45
CA LEU A 229 -5.92 1.14 -5.72
C LEU A 229 -6.55 -0.18 -6.14
N PHE A 230 -6.06 -0.78 -7.23
CA PHE A 230 -6.44 -2.14 -7.60
C PHE A 230 -5.34 -3.12 -7.18
N ARG A 231 -5.71 -4.16 -6.44
CA ARG A 231 -4.80 -5.21 -5.97
C ARG A 231 -5.58 -6.51 -5.79
N ASP A 232 -4.99 -7.64 -6.19
CA ASP A 232 -5.53 -8.99 -5.96
C ASP A 232 -7.00 -9.19 -6.40
N GLY A 233 -7.38 -8.60 -7.53
CA GLY A 233 -8.75 -8.73 -8.07
C GLY A 233 -9.80 -7.86 -7.37
N LYS A 234 -9.37 -6.92 -6.52
CA LYS A 234 -10.22 -6.02 -5.73
C LYS A 234 -9.84 -4.56 -5.96
N ALA A 235 -10.82 -3.70 -5.95
CA ALA A 235 -10.62 -2.26 -5.87
C ALA A 235 -10.77 -1.78 -4.43
N TYR A 236 -9.78 -1.03 -3.95
CA TYR A 236 -9.79 -0.34 -2.67
C TYR A 236 -9.95 1.15 -2.95
N ILE A 237 -11.04 1.75 -2.45
CA ILE A 237 -11.38 3.14 -2.73
C ILE A 237 -11.33 3.94 -1.45
N ARG A 238 -10.49 4.99 -1.42
CA ARG A 238 -10.36 5.92 -0.30
C ARG A 238 -11.39 7.03 -0.42
N GLY A 239 -12.11 7.31 0.66
CA GLY A 239 -13.10 8.37 0.72
C GLY A 239 -12.95 9.24 1.96
N VAL A 240 -13.37 10.51 1.82
CA VAL A 240 -13.55 11.44 2.93
C VAL A 240 -15.04 11.70 3.08
N VAL A 241 -15.59 11.39 4.25
CA VAL A 241 -16.99 11.67 4.55
C VAL A 241 -17.16 13.15 4.81
N ASP A 242 -18.10 13.78 4.11
CA ASP A 242 -18.29 15.23 4.14
C ASP A 242 -18.59 15.74 5.56
N ALA A 243 -18.10 16.94 5.89
CA ALA A 243 -18.28 17.58 7.19
C ALA A 243 -19.76 17.70 7.59
N ALA A 244 -20.65 17.94 6.62
CA ALA A 244 -22.08 18.04 6.85
C ALA A 244 -22.75 16.69 7.17
N ALA A 245 -22.13 15.57 6.82
CA ALA A 245 -22.71 14.22 6.92
C ALA A 245 -22.54 13.58 8.30
N LYS A 246 -22.83 14.31 9.38
CA LYS A 246 -22.63 13.87 10.78
C LYS A 246 -23.33 12.55 11.10
N ASP A 247 -24.54 12.36 10.58
CA ASP A 247 -25.30 11.12 10.78
C ASP A 247 -24.61 9.91 10.13
N LEU A 248 -24.10 10.08 8.91
CA LEU A 248 -23.37 9.04 8.20
C LEU A 248 -22.08 8.67 8.94
N LYS A 249 -21.31 9.65 9.41
CA LYS A 249 -20.11 9.41 10.23
C LYS A 249 -20.44 8.58 11.47
N ARG A 250 -21.50 8.95 12.19
CA ARG A 250 -22.01 8.19 13.35
C ARG A 250 -22.42 6.78 12.96
N TRP A 251 -23.14 6.59 11.85
CA TRP A 251 -23.60 5.27 11.40
C TRP A 251 -22.46 4.34 10.97
N ILE A 252 -21.42 4.88 10.32
CA ILE A 252 -20.21 4.15 9.95
C ILE A 252 -19.47 3.70 11.21
N ARG A 253 -19.22 4.61 12.15
CA ARG A 253 -18.54 4.28 13.42
C ARG A 253 -19.32 3.28 14.27
N ALA A 254 -20.66 3.38 14.26
CA ALA A 254 -21.55 2.42 14.93
C ALA A 254 -21.74 1.12 14.14
N ASN A 255 -21.06 0.94 13.01
CA ASN A 255 -21.16 -0.24 12.13
C ASN A 255 -22.60 -0.54 11.66
N ARG A 256 -23.45 0.50 11.57
CA ARG A 256 -24.82 0.43 11.05
C ARG A 256 -24.89 0.63 9.55
N VAL A 257 -23.85 1.23 8.98
CA VAL A 257 -23.60 1.40 7.55
C VAL A 257 -22.15 1.01 7.29
N ASN A 258 -21.94 -0.07 6.55
CA ASN A 258 -20.59 -0.60 6.27
C ASN A 258 -20.47 -1.19 4.86
N GLN A 259 -21.41 -0.90 3.97
CA GLN A 259 -21.46 -1.35 2.58
C GLN A 259 -21.76 -0.17 1.66
N VAL A 260 -21.26 -0.27 0.43
CA VAL A 260 -21.52 0.67 -0.65
C VAL A 260 -22.07 -0.04 -1.88
N SER A 261 -22.76 0.69 -2.75
CA SER A 261 -23.23 0.17 -4.03
C SER A 261 -22.63 0.99 -5.15
N ILE A 262 -22.07 0.32 -6.16
CA ILE A 262 -21.59 0.98 -7.37
C ILE A 262 -22.78 1.32 -8.27
N PHE A 263 -22.85 2.58 -8.70
CA PHE A 263 -23.85 3.06 -9.65
C PHE A 263 -23.19 3.50 -10.94
N GLY A 264 -23.79 3.12 -12.06
CA GLY A 264 -23.19 3.34 -13.35
C GLY A 264 -23.81 2.54 -14.47
N ILE A 265 -23.20 2.69 -15.65
CA ILE A 265 -23.69 2.12 -16.91
C ILE A 265 -22.78 0.94 -17.28
N PRO A 266 -23.25 -0.31 -17.11
CA PRO A 266 -22.47 -1.49 -17.44
C PRO A 266 -22.54 -1.83 -18.93
N THR A 267 -21.44 -2.34 -19.49
CA THR A 267 -21.45 -3.06 -20.77
C THR A 267 -21.50 -4.56 -20.51
N LEU A 268 -22.55 -5.20 -21.02
CA LEU A 268 -22.84 -6.61 -20.77
C LEU A 268 -22.43 -7.48 -21.97
N ARG A 269 -21.93 -8.69 -21.67
CA ARG A 269 -21.64 -9.73 -22.66
C ARG A 269 -22.19 -11.07 -22.16
N GLN A 270 -22.84 -11.82 -23.06
CA GLN A 270 -23.20 -13.22 -22.77
C GLN A 270 -22.01 -14.13 -23.12
N ALA A 271 -21.53 -14.92 -22.17
CA ALA A 271 -20.49 -15.90 -22.40
C ALA A 271 -20.69 -17.10 -21.46
N GLY A 272 -20.65 -18.32 -22.02
CA GLY A 272 -20.76 -19.55 -21.21
C GLY A 272 -22.08 -19.72 -20.45
N GLY A 273 -23.18 -19.10 -20.91
CA GLY A 273 -24.46 -19.10 -20.19
C GLY A 273 -24.54 -18.10 -19.03
N GLU A 274 -23.52 -17.26 -18.85
CA GLU A 274 -23.50 -16.20 -17.84
C GLU A 274 -23.51 -14.80 -18.47
N THR A 275 -24.12 -13.86 -17.76
CA THR A 275 -24.03 -12.43 -18.09
C THR A 275 -22.79 -11.86 -17.43
N GLN A 276 -21.78 -11.50 -18.23
CA GLN A 276 -20.54 -10.88 -17.78
C GLN A 276 -20.60 -9.37 -17.95
N VAL A 277 -20.16 -8.63 -16.94
CA VAL A 277 -19.87 -7.21 -17.05
C VAL A 277 -18.42 -7.10 -17.51
N VAL A 278 -18.23 -6.57 -18.72
CA VAL A 278 -16.92 -6.47 -19.38
C VAL A 278 -16.40 -5.02 -19.43
N ASP A 279 -17.31 -4.06 -19.23
CA ASP A 279 -16.98 -2.65 -19.07
C ASP A 279 -17.98 -1.98 -18.14
N TYR A 280 -17.60 -0.84 -17.57
CA TYR A 280 -18.43 -0.09 -16.65
C TYR A 280 -18.05 1.39 -16.63
N GLN A 281 -19.02 2.26 -16.90
CA GLN A 281 -18.89 3.68 -16.68
C GLN A 281 -19.40 4.01 -15.27
N LEU A 282 -18.51 4.42 -14.37
CA LEU A 282 -18.87 4.78 -13.01
C LEU A 282 -19.57 6.15 -12.98
N LEU A 283 -20.66 6.24 -12.22
CA LEU A 283 -21.35 7.50 -11.95
C LEU A 283 -21.19 7.90 -10.48
N SER A 284 -21.42 6.97 -9.55
CA SER A 284 -21.25 7.19 -8.11
C SER A 284 -20.97 5.90 -7.35
N ILE A 285 -20.49 6.04 -6.12
CA ILE A 285 -20.35 4.95 -5.15
C ILE A 285 -21.12 5.35 -3.89
N ASP A 286 -22.28 4.74 -3.69
CA ASP A 286 -23.29 5.24 -2.75
C ASP A 286 -23.40 4.35 -1.52
N TRP A 287 -23.64 4.97 -0.37
CA TRP A 287 -23.92 4.25 0.86
C TRP A 287 -25.29 3.60 0.79
N THR A 288 -25.37 2.34 1.21
CA THR A 288 -26.59 1.55 1.10
C THR A 288 -26.92 0.88 2.45
N PRO A 289 -28.20 0.68 2.78
CA PRO A 289 -28.57 -0.16 3.91
C PRO A 289 -27.96 -1.55 3.77
N LEU A 290 -27.72 -2.19 4.92
CA LEU A 290 -27.23 -3.57 4.97
C LEU A 290 -28.05 -4.49 4.05
N ASP A 291 -27.35 -5.38 3.35
CA ASP A 291 -27.90 -6.40 2.46
C ASP A 291 -28.57 -5.88 1.17
N ARG A 292 -28.46 -4.58 0.89
CA ARG A 292 -28.95 -3.96 -0.36
C ARG A 292 -27.87 -3.64 -1.37
N ALA A 293 -26.60 -3.86 -1.04
CA ALA A 293 -25.50 -3.70 -2.00
C ALA A 293 -25.66 -4.70 -3.16
N GLY A 294 -25.49 -4.21 -4.39
CA GLY A 294 -25.52 -5.06 -5.59
C GLY A 294 -24.32 -6.02 -5.67
N MET A 295 -23.18 -5.58 -5.13
CA MET A 295 -21.91 -6.32 -5.02
C MET A 295 -21.57 -6.53 -3.53
N PRO A 296 -20.78 -7.56 -3.17
CA PRO A 296 -20.39 -7.81 -1.78
C PRO A 296 -19.29 -6.85 -1.32
N THR A 297 -19.59 -5.55 -1.33
CA THR A 297 -18.66 -4.49 -0.88
C THR A 297 -18.63 -4.42 0.64
N ARG A 298 -17.57 -3.82 1.18
CA ARG A 298 -17.46 -3.55 2.62
C ARG A 298 -16.51 -2.39 2.90
N VAL A 299 -16.70 -1.72 4.04
CA VAL A 299 -15.71 -0.79 4.59
C VAL A 299 -14.53 -1.61 5.11
N VAL A 300 -13.33 -1.33 4.59
CA VAL A 300 -12.08 -1.99 4.94
C VAL A 300 -11.08 -1.17 5.75
N ALA A 301 -11.31 0.13 5.90
CA ALA A 301 -10.57 0.92 6.87
C ALA A 301 -11.41 2.13 7.26
N ILE A 302 -11.18 2.62 8.48
CA ILE A 302 -11.73 3.89 8.97
C ILE A 302 -10.53 4.66 9.57
N GLY A 303 -10.20 5.80 8.98
CA GLY A 303 -9.16 6.72 9.46
C GLY A 303 -9.73 7.79 10.42
N GLU A 304 -8.85 8.35 11.24
CA GLU A 304 -9.11 9.42 12.23
C GLU A 304 -10.29 9.11 13.19
N MET A 305 -9.96 8.39 14.27
CA MET A 305 -10.77 8.34 15.49
C MET A 305 -10.27 9.42 16.45
N ASP A 306 -10.88 10.62 16.45
CA ASP A 306 -10.89 11.47 17.64
C ASP A 306 -12.32 11.69 18.13
N SER A 307 -12.77 10.75 18.96
CA SER A 307 -13.83 10.93 19.96
C SER A 307 -14.01 9.60 20.68
N ILE A 308 -13.41 9.51 21.87
CA ILE A 308 -13.67 8.46 22.85
C ILE A 308 -15.13 8.64 23.32
N VAL A 309 -16.05 7.99 22.63
CA VAL A 309 -17.44 7.84 23.08
C VAL A 309 -17.48 6.68 24.07
N GLY A 310 -17.60 7.00 25.35
CA GLY A 310 -17.90 6.04 26.41
C GLY A 310 -19.31 5.49 26.28
N ALA A 311 -19.47 4.18 26.45
CA ALA A 311 -20.74 3.56 26.83
C ALA A 311 -20.80 3.50 28.36
N GLY A 312 -21.91 4.01 28.94
CA GLY A 312 -22.11 4.41 30.35
C GLY A 312 -22.15 3.30 31.41
N GLU A 313 -22.48 3.52 32.69
CA GLU A 313 -22.94 4.65 33.55
C GLU A 313 -22.72 4.18 35.04
N PRO A 314 -22.96 4.93 36.16
CA PRO A 314 -23.55 6.27 36.33
C PRO A 314 -22.78 7.28 37.26
N ARG A 315 -23.01 8.58 36.98
CA ARG A 315 -23.16 9.78 37.87
C ARG A 315 -22.24 10.00 39.08
N ASN A 316 -21.46 11.10 39.09
CA ASN A 316 -21.78 12.33 39.86
C ASN A 316 -20.77 13.48 39.64
N HIS A 317 -21.34 14.67 39.41
CA HIS A 317 -20.85 16.05 39.55
C HIS A 317 -19.36 16.45 39.36
N GLY A 318 -19.16 17.33 38.36
CA GLY A 318 -18.44 18.60 38.56
C GLY A 318 -17.03 18.71 37.95
N GLY A 319 -16.94 19.10 36.68
CA GLY A 319 -15.69 19.57 36.06
C GLY A 319 -15.96 19.97 34.62
N GLY A 320 -15.83 21.25 34.31
CA GLY A 320 -16.16 21.81 32.99
C GLY A 320 -15.31 21.25 31.86
N ASN A 321 -15.87 21.25 30.65
CA ASN A 321 -15.17 20.95 29.41
C ASN A 321 -13.95 21.86 29.27
N MET A 322 -12.75 21.30 29.20
CA MET A 322 -11.52 22.03 28.90
C MET A 322 -11.12 21.78 27.44
N THR A 323 -10.74 22.84 26.75
CA THR A 323 -10.15 22.82 25.40
C THR A 323 -8.72 22.27 25.44
N LEU A 324 -8.17 21.85 24.29
CA LEU A 324 -6.78 21.38 24.20
C LEU A 324 -5.77 22.43 24.71
N GLY A 325 -6.03 23.72 24.45
CA GLY A 325 -5.22 24.81 24.99
C GLY A 325 -5.28 24.90 26.52
N GLU A 326 -6.42 24.60 27.14
CA GLU A 326 -6.59 24.59 28.59
C GLU A 326 -5.97 23.34 29.24
N LEU A 327 -6.06 22.18 28.58
CA LEU A 327 -5.38 20.94 28.98
C LEU A 327 -3.86 21.11 28.93
N LEU A 328 -3.33 21.73 27.88
CA LEU A 328 -1.90 21.98 27.72
C LEU A 328 -1.38 23.04 28.72
N ALA A 329 -2.21 24.04 29.05
CA ALA A 329 -1.90 25.02 30.09
C ALA A 329 -1.88 24.37 31.50
N GLU A 330 -2.77 23.41 31.77
CA GLU A 330 -2.73 22.56 32.97
C GLU A 330 -1.47 21.70 33.02
N LEU A 331 -1.09 21.03 31.93
CA LEU A 331 0.12 20.21 31.85
C LEU A 331 1.40 21.03 32.10
N ARG A 332 1.42 22.29 31.66
CA ARG A 332 2.50 23.25 31.97
C ARG A 332 2.56 23.60 33.45
N LYS A 333 1.41 23.76 34.12
CA LYS A 333 1.35 23.99 35.58
C LYS A 333 1.78 22.76 36.38
N LEU A 334 1.56 21.57 35.82
CA LEU A 334 1.97 20.28 36.39
C LEU A 334 3.45 19.94 36.14
N GLY A 335 4.19 20.78 35.42
CA GLY A 335 5.64 20.63 35.21
C GLY A 335 6.03 19.55 34.20
N VAL A 336 5.10 19.14 33.32
CA VAL A 336 5.37 18.15 32.28
C VAL A 336 6.36 18.70 31.26
N LYS A 337 7.39 17.92 30.95
CA LYS A 337 8.49 18.34 30.07
C LYS A 337 8.15 18.13 28.59
N PRO A 338 8.63 19.01 27.70
CA PRO A 338 8.40 18.94 26.25
C PRO A 338 8.92 17.66 25.62
N SER A 339 10.03 17.11 26.12
CA SER A 339 10.59 15.84 25.69
C SER A 339 9.63 14.66 25.92
N GLN A 340 8.80 14.73 26.96
CA GLN A 340 7.76 13.72 27.24
C GLN A 340 6.58 13.84 26.28
N ILE A 341 6.27 15.06 25.82
CA ILE A 341 5.17 15.30 24.87
C ILE A 341 5.59 14.90 23.45
N ILE A 342 6.82 15.24 23.05
CA ILE A 342 7.40 14.87 21.74
C ILE A 342 7.60 13.34 21.63
N GLY A 343 8.04 12.70 22.72
CA GLY A 343 8.31 11.25 22.77
C GLY A 343 7.07 10.39 22.99
N GLU A 344 6.29 10.64 24.05
CA GLU A 344 5.21 9.72 24.47
C GLU A 344 3.89 9.93 23.73
N MET A 345 3.65 11.13 23.19
CA MET A 345 2.44 11.44 22.41
C MET A 345 2.69 11.47 20.90
N GLY A 346 3.94 11.39 20.44
CA GLY A 346 4.30 11.30 19.02
C GLY A 346 4.18 12.62 18.24
N TRP A 347 4.28 13.77 18.92
CA TRP A 347 4.16 15.09 18.30
C TRP A 347 5.52 15.58 17.77
N ASP A 348 5.51 16.18 16.58
CA ASP A 348 6.71 16.78 15.98
C ASP A 348 7.16 18.06 16.72
N VAL A 349 8.48 18.25 16.80
CA VAL A 349 9.14 19.41 17.43
C VAL A 349 8.73 20.72 16.75
N LYS A 350 8.51 20.72 15.42
CA LYS A 350 8.05 21.93 14.71
C LYS A 350 6.58 22.23 15.00
N THR A 351 5.73 21.22 15.17
CA THR A 351 4.35 21.37 15.65
C THR A 351 4.31 21.92 17.08
N LEU A 352 5.13 21.40 18.00
CA LEU A 352 5.25 21.96 19.35
C LEU A 352 5.74 23.42 19.35
N ALA A 353 6.81 23.71 18.60
CA ALA A 353 7.38 25.06 18.54
C ALA A 353 6.40 26.09 17.97
N LYS A 354 5.62 25.68 16.96
CA LYS A 354 4.63 26.53 16.28
C LYS A 354 3.37 26.75 17.12
N GLU A 355 2.86 25.73 17.80
CA GLU A 355 1.61 25.84 18.57
C GLU A 355 1.81 26.35 20.00
N LEU A 356 2.99 26.12 20.61
CA LEU A 356 3.28 26.50 22.00
C LEU A 356 4.10 27.79 22.12
N GLY A 357 4.58 28.35 21.01
CA GLY A 357 5.37 29.59 20.98
C GLY A 357 6.78 29.44 21.59
N TRP A 358 7.38 28.25 21.47
CA TRP A 358 8.68 27.94 22.06
C TRP A 358 9.83 28.33 21.13
N LYS A 359 10.93 28.83 21.70
CA LYS A 359 12.16 29.11 20.93
C LYS A 359 12.92 27.81 20.71
N LEU A 360 13.36 27.59 19.46
CA LEU A 360 14.12 26.40 19.08
C LEU A 360 15.41 26.21 19.91
N ASP A 361 16.03 27.31 20.34
CA ASP A 361 17.26 27.30 21.12
C ASP A 361 17.06 26.71 22.54
N ASP A 362 15.85 26.83 23.10
CA ASP A 362 15.50 26.23 24.40
C ASP A 362 15.29 24.71 24.28
N VAL A 363 15.06 24.20 23.06
CA VAL A 363 14.88 22.77 22.76
C VAL A 363 16.22 22.10 22.42
N ALA A 364 17.14 22.84 21.79
CA ALA A 364 18.46 22.34 21.40
C ALA A 364 19.34 21.95 22.59
N GLY A 365 19.17 22.59 23.75
CA GLY A 365 19.90 22.25 24.98
C GLY A 365 19.49 20.92 25.63
N GLU A 366 18.36 20.33 25.23
CA GLU A 366 17.79 19.12 25.84
C GLU A 366 17.73 17.90 24.89
N ILE A 367 18.26 18.02 23.67
CA ILE A 367 18.40 16.91 22.71
C ILE A 367 19.86 16.45 22.71
N ASN A 368 20.07 15.13 22.73
CA ASN A 368 21.39 14.51 22.60
C ASN A 368 22.16 15.07 21.38
N ALA A 369 23.43 15.44 21.59
CA ALA A 369 24.30 16.08 20.58
C ALA A 369 24.55 15.23 19.33
N GLU A 370 24.52 13.91 19.45
CA GLU A 370 24.65 12.94 18.35
C GLU A 370 23.39 12.90 17.49
N ARG A 371 22.20 12.98 18.10
CA ARG A 371 20.91 13.12 17.41
C ARG A 371 20.81 14.48 16.71
N TRP A 372 21.36 15.53 17.32
CA TRP A 372 21.48 16.85 16.69
C TRP A 372 22.45 16.84 15.51
N ASN A 373 23.60 16.18 15.64
CA ASN A 373 24.57 16.03 14.55
C ASN A 373 24.02 15.19 13.39
N GLN A 374 23.27 14.11 13.66
CA GLN A 374 22.58 13.34 12.62
C GLN A 374 21.51 14.15 11.90
N LEU A 375 20.76 14.99 12.62
CA LEU A 375 19.81 15.93 12.01
C LEU A 375 20.52 17.01 11.19
N GLN A 376 21.69 17.47 11.61
CA GLN A 376 22.53 18.39 10.84
C GLN A 376 23.12 17.73 9.59
N GLU A 377 23.58 16.47 9.67
CA GLU A 377 24.09 15.74 8.50
C GLU A 377 22.98 15.39 7.52
N MET A 378 21.78 15.02 7.99
CA MET A 378 20.61 14.86 7.13
C MET A 378 20.20 16.19 6.49
N ALA A 379 20.20 17.29 7.24
CA ALA A 379 19.94 18.62 6.70
C ALA A 379 20.99 19.04 5.67
N LYS A 380 22.27 18.68 5.90
CA LYS A 380 23.37 18.92 4.97
C LYS A 380 23.24 18.07 3.70
N ALA A 381 22.93 16.79 3.81
CA ALA A 381 22.69 15.90 2.67
C ALA A 381 21.48 16.36 1.84
N VAL A 382 20.41 16.81 2.49
CA VAL A 382 19.27 17.44 1.81
C VAL A 382 19.68 18.76 1.16
N GLY A 383 20.50 19.58 1.82
CA GLY A 383 21.06 20.82 1.26
C GLY A 383 21.97 20.59 0.05
N GLU A 384 22.83 19.57 0.10
CA GLU A 384 23.69 19.15 -1.01
C GLU A 384 22.87 18.62 -2.18
N MET A 385 21.79 17.90 -1.93
CA MET A 385 20.85 17.47 -2.97
C MET A 385 20.07 18.66 -3.56
N VAL A 386 19.63 19.62 -2.75
CA VAL A 386 19.00 20.87 -3.21
C VAL A 386 19.95 21.65 -4.12
N GLN A 387 21.24 21.75 -3.78
CA GLN A 387 22.26 22.35 -4.65
C GLN A 387 22.52 21.52 -5.93
N MET A 388 22.56 20.20 -5.84
CA MET A 388 22.80 19.31 -6.98
C MET A 388 21.69 19.39 -8.05
N PHE A 389 20.46 19.69 -7.63
CA PHE A 389 19.31 19.89 -8.51
C PHE A 389 19.03 21.38 -8.83
N ASP A 390 19.94 22.28 -8.47
CA ASP A 390 19.85 23.74 -8.64
C ASP A 390 18.53 24.33 -8.10
N LEU A 391 18.04 23.74 -7.01
CA LEU A 391 16.86 24.18 -6.30
C LEU A 391 17.29 25.27 -5.31
N GLY A 392 16.54 26.38 -5.24
CA GLY A 392 16.84 27.46 -4.29
C GLY A 392 16.87 26.97 -2.84
N GLN A 393 17.54 27.69 -1.94
CA GLN A 393 17.67 27.31 -0.52
C GLN A 393 16.33 27.18 0.22
N ASP A 394 15.24 27.64 -0.39
CA ASP A 394 13.86 27.63 0.11
C ASP A 394 13.03 26.46 -0.46
N ALA A 395 13.65 25.53 -1.19
CA ALA A 395 12.97 24.44 -1.87
C ALA A 395 12.29 23.48 -0.89
N LYS A 396 11.02 23.14 -1.15
CA LYS A 396 10.27 22.21 -0.32
C LYS A 396 10.73 20.78 -0.61
N LEU A 397 10.57 19.87 0.35
CA LEU A 397 10.88 18.45 0.19
C LEU A 397 10.17 17.83 -1.03
N ALA A 398 8.96 18.31 -1.35
CA ALA A 398 8.22 17.91 -2.53
C ALA A 398 8.94 18.29 -3.85
N ASP A 399 9.59 19.45 -3.90
CA ASP A 399 10.32 19.93 -5.09
C ASP A 399 11.58 19.08 -5.33
N LEU A 400 12.27 18.71 -4.26
CA LEU A 400 13.41 17.79 -4.32
C LEU A 400 12.99 16.39 -4.77
N VAL A 401 11.91 15.84 -4.21
CA VAL A 401 11.38 14.52 -4.59
C VAL A 401 10.95 14.52 -6.06
N ASN A 402 10.37 15.62 -6.55
CA ASN A 402 9.98 15.76 -7.96
C ASN A 402 11.21 15.88 -8.87
N ALA A 403 12.25 16.63 -8.49
CA ALA A 403 13.49 16.73 -9.23
C ALA A 403 14.21 15.36 -9.34
N VAL A 404 14.25 14.60 -8.24
CA VAL A 404 14.80 13.23 -8.22
C VAL A 404 13.97 12.27 -9.09
N LYS A 405 12.64 12.36 -9.05
CA LYS A 405 11.77 11.55 -9.92
C LYS A 405 11.98 11.88 -11.39
N ALA A 406 12.04 13.17 -11.76
CA ALA A 406 12.29 13.60 -13.12
C ALA A 406 13.65 13.12 -13.64
N ALA A 407 14.71 13.22 -12.82
CA ALA A 407 16.02 12.70 -13.19
C ALA A 407 16.02 11.18 -13.39
N ARG A 408 15.29 10.43 -12.55
CA ARG A 408 15.12 8.98 -12.69
C ARG A 408 14.33 8.60 -13.94
N GLU A 409 13.30 9.36 -14.31
CA GLU A 409 12.55 9.15 -15.55
C GLU A 409 13.41 9.40 -16.79
N VAL A 410 14.26 10.44 -16.78
CA VAL A 410 15.21 10.72 -17.86
C VAL A 410 16.23 9.58 -17.99
N GLN A 411 16.77 9.09 -16.87
CA GLN A 411 17.67 7.95 -16.85
C GLN A 411 17.00 6.66 -17.38
N GLN A 412 15.74 6.41 -17.02
CA GLN A 412 14.98 5.27 -17.50
C GLN A 412 14.70 5.36 -19.01
N LYS A 413 14.33 6.53 -19.52
CA LYS A 413 14.15 6.75 -20.97
C LYS A 413 15.45 6.56 -21.74
N ALA A 414 16.58 7.03 -21.21
CA ALA A 414 17.90 6.80 -21.81
C ALA A 414 18.26 5.30 -21.82
N ALA A 415 18.01 4.58 -20.73
CA ALA A 415 18.26 3.14 -20.65
C ALA A 415 17.38 2.32 -21.60
N LEU A 416 16.10 2.70 -21.77
CA LEU A 416 15.20 2.08 -22.74
C LEU A 416 15.63 2.34 -24.18
N ALA A 417 16.08 3.56 -24.49
CA ALA A 417 16.58 3.91 -25.82
C ALA A 417 17.86 3.13 -26.17
N GLU A 418 18.78 2.96 -25.21
CA GLU A 418 19.98 2.13 -25.40
C GLU A 418 19.63 0.65 -25.57
N HIS A 419 18.65 0.14 -24.82
CA HIS A 419 18.16 -1.22 -25.00
C HIS A 419 17.53 -1.44 -26.38
N GLU A 420 16.76 -0.46 -26.88
CA GLU A 420 16.16 -0.54 -28.21
C GLU A 420 17.20 -0.55 -29.33
N LYS A 421 18.26 0.27 -29.20
CA LYS A 421 19.40 0.24 -30.14
C LYS A 421 20.10 -1.12 -30.15
N LEU A 422 20.28 -1.74 -28.98
CA LEU A 422 20.90 -3.05 -28.86
C LEU A 422 20.05 -4.14 -29.53
N VAL A 423 18.72 -4.09 -29.35
CA VAL A 423 17.77 -4.99 -30.03
C VAL A 423 17.80 -4.81 -31.54
N ASP A 424 17.79 -3.56 -32.03
CA ASP A 424 17.85 -3.27 -33.46
C ASP A 424 19.16 -3.74 -34.10
N LYS A 425 20.28 -3.57 -33.41
CA LYS A 425 21.59 -4.09 -33.81
C LYS A 425 21.56 -5.62 -33.96
N VAL A 426 21.11 -6.34 -32.93
CA VAL A 426 21.08 -7.81 -32.93
C VAL A 426 20.14 -8.36 -34.00
N ILE A 427 18.96 -7.75 -34.17
CA ILE A 427 18.03 -8.13 -35.24
C ILE A 427 18.64 -7.87 -36.63
N GLY A 428 19.35 -6.75 -36.79
CA GLY A 428 20.07 -6.43 -38.02
C GLY A 428 21.13 -7.47 -38.39
N GLU A 429 21.86 -7.98 -37.39
CA GLU A 429 22.88 -9.02 -37.54
C GLU A 429 22.29 -10.40 -37.83
N MET A 430 21.20 -10.78 -37.16
CA MET A 430 20.67 -12.15 -37.20
C MET A 430 19.57 -12.40 -38.25
N VAL A 431 18.87 -11.36 -38.69
CA VAL A 431 17.79 -11.47 -39.68
C VAL A 431 18.28 -11.00 -41.04
N VAL A 432 18.58 -11.98 -41.90
CA VAL A 432 19.10 -11.77 -43.27
C VAL A 432 18.11 -11.02 -44.16
N ALA A 433 16.81 -11.29 -44.01
CA ALA A 433 15.77 -10.62 -44.78
C ALA A 433 15.39 -9.28 -44.14
N GLU A 434 15.80 -8.17 -44.75
CA GLU A 434 15.55 -6.82 -44.20
C GLU A 434 14.05 -6.55 -44.01
N ALA A 435 13.21 -7.04 -44.93
CA ALA A 435 11.76 -6.92 -44.87
C ALA A 435 11.11 -7.67 -43.68
N ALA A 436 11.81 -8.64 -43.07
CA ALA A 436 11.33 -9.40 -41.93
C ALA A 436 11.69 -8.76 -40.57
N ARG A 437 12.68 -7.86 -40.53
CA ARG A 437 13.21 -7.25 -39.29
C ARG A 437 12.13 -6.55 -38.43
N PRO A 438 11.19 -5.76 -39.00
CA PRO A 438 10.15 -5.12 -38.19
C PRO A 438 9.16 -6.10 -37.57
N LEU A 439 8.90 -7.24 -38.24
CA LEU A 439 8.01 -8.28 -37.72
C LEU A 439 8.70 -9.05 -36.60
N VAL A 440 9.97 -9.41 -36.79
CA VAL A 440 10.83 -10.03 -35.77
C VAL A 440 10.90 -9.15 -34.52
N LYS A 441 11.12 -7.83 -34.67
CA LYS A 441 11.16 -6.88 -33.55
C LYS A 441 9.86 -6.87 -32.74
N ARG A 442 8.70 -6.98 -33.39
CA ARG A 442 7.39 -7.00 -32.71
C ARG A 442 7.07 -8.33 -32.01
N MET A 443 7.66 -9.43 -32.47
CA MET A 443 7.46 -10.77 -31.90
C MET A 443 8.47 -11.10 -30.81
N LEU A 444 9.63 -10.42 -30.81
CA LEU A 444 10.70 -10.63 -29.85
C LEU A 444 10.29 -10.12 -28.46
N GLN A 445 10.26 -11.03 -27.49
CA GLN A 445 10.01 -10.70 -26.08
C GLN A 445 11.31 -10.77 -25.30
N VAL A 446 11.91 -9.61 -25.01
CA VAL A 446 13.14 -9.52 -24.21
C VAL A 446 12.93 -8.55 -23.03
N LYS A 447 13.49 -8.91 -21.87
CA LYS A 447 13.41 -8.10 -20.66
C LYS A 447 14.26 -6.82 -20.79
N PRO A 448 13.79 -5.67 -20.27
CA PRO A 448 14.61 -4.45 -20.20
C PRO A 448 15.92 -4.71 -19.46
N GLY A 449 17.05 -4.36 -20.08
CA GLY A 449 18.39 -4.59 -19.51
C GLY A 449 19.03 -5.94 -19.84
N ALA A 450 18.43 -6.75 -20.72
CA ALA A 450 19.07 -7.97 -21.23
C ALA A 450 20.37 -7.66 -21.99
N THR A 451 21.34 -8.55 -21.85
CA THR A 451 22.65 -8.48 -22.51
C THR A 451 22.55 -8.82 -24.00
N GLU A 452 23.56 -8.44 -24.78
CA GLU A 452 23.58 -8.69 -26.23
C GLU A 452 23.44 -10.20 -26.55
N ASP A 453 24.07 -11.07 -25.75
CA ASP A 453 24.02 -12.52 -25.91
C ASP A 453 22.62 -13.11 -25.60
N GLU A 454 21.93 -12.56 -24.61
CA GLU A 454 20.55 -12.97 -24.27
C GLU A 454 19.57 -12.56 -25.38
N ILE A 455 19.74 -11.38 -25.97
CA ILE A 455 18.96 -10.93 -27.12
C ILE A 455 19.25 -11.84 -28.32
N LYS A 456 20.52 -12.17 -28.59
CA LYS A 456 20.92 -13.08 -29.68
C LYS A 456 20.29 -14.45 -29.53
N LYS A 457 20.32 -15.01 -28.31
CA LYS A 457 19.67 -16.28 -28.00
C LYS A 457 18.16 -16.23 -28.23
N ALA A 458 17.49 -15.18 -27.74
CA ALA A 458 16.05 -15.02 -27.89
C ALA A 458 15.62 -14.86 -29.37
N VAL A 459 16.39 -14.11 -30.17
CA VAL A 459 16.15 -13.98 -31.62
C VAL A 459 16.36 -15.32 -32.33
N GLY A 460 17.41 -16.06 -31.97
CA GLY A 460 17.66 -17.40 -32.53
C GLY A 460 16.54 -18.40 -32.23
N GLU A 461 16.13 -18.51 -30.98
CA GLU A 461 15.03 -19.40 -30.57
C GLU A 461 13.71 -19.03 -31.27
N MET A 462 13.45 -17.73 -31.45
CA MET A 462 12.25 -17.25 -32.14
C MET A 462 12.27 -17.58 -33.63
N LEU A 463 13.42 -17.44 -34.31
CA LEU A 463 13.54 -17.80 -35.73
C LEU A 463 13.46 -19.33 -35.95
N GLU A 464 13.82 -20.12 -34.94
CA GLU A 464 13.74 -21.59 -35.00
C GLU A 464 12.31 -22.13 -34.80
N ALA A 465 11.40 -21.34 -34.21
CA ALA A 465 10.03 -21.73 -33.96
C ALA A 465 9.25 -22.03 -35.27
N GLU A 466 8.63 -23.20 -35.34
CA GLU A 466 7.87 -23.72 -36.49
C GLU A 466 6.83 -22.71 -37.03
N ASP A 467 6.12 -22.03 -36.14
CA ASP A 467 5.06 -21.08 -36.50
C ASP A 467 5.63 -19.79 -37.09
N VAL A 468 6.79 -19.34 -36.59
CA VAL A 468 7.51 -18.16 -37.11
C VAL A 468 8.11 -18.48 -38.48
N LYS A 469 8.70 -19.67 -38.66
CA LYS A 469 9.18 -20.15 -39.97
C LYS A 469 8.06 -20.20 -41.00
N LYS A 470 6.88 -20.73 -40.62
CA LYS A 470 5.69 -20.78 -41.51
C LYS A 470 5.17 -19.39 -41.86
N ALA A 471 5.11 -18.47 -40.88
CA ALA A 471 4.67 -17.10 -41.09
C ALA A 471 5.62 -16.33 -42.03
N LEU A 472 6.93 -16.43 -41.82
CA LEU A 472 7.94 -15.81 -42.67
C LEU A 472 7.96 -16.44 -44.08
N ALA A 473 7.88 -17.77 -44.19
CA ALA A 473 7.81 -18.46 -45.49
C ALA A 473 6.54 -18.14 -46.28
N GLY A 474 5.42 -17.85 -45.61
CA GLY A 474 4.17 -17.43 -46.24
C GLY A 474 4.22 -16.00 -46.81
N LEU A 475 5.01 -15.11 -46.20
CA LEU A 475 5.14 -13.70 -46.58
C LEU A 475 6.11 -13.46 -47.76
N PHE A 476 7.08 -14.36 -47.98
CA PHE A 476 8.12 -14.21 -49.01
C PHE A 476 8.06 -15.25 -50.14
N LYS A 477 6.93 -15.95 -50.32
CA LYS A 477 6.72 -16.71 -51.56
C LYS A 477 6.53 -15.73 -52.71
N ASP A 478 7.58 -15.54 -53.51
CA ASP A 478 7.44 -15.04 -54.86
C ASP A 478 6.36 -15.87 -55.57
N PRO A 479 5.36 -15.26 -56.22
CA PRO A 479 4.49 -16.01 -57.09
C PRO A 479 5.36 -16.52 -58.25
N VAL A 480 5.62 -17.82 -58.25
CA VAL A 480 6.11 -18.52 -59.44
C VAL A 480 5.09 -18.27 -60.54
N ILE A 481 5.40 -17.35 -61.45
CA ILE A 481 4.68 -17.21 -62.72
C ILE A 481 5.03 -18.46 -63.53
N ALA A 482 4.24 -19.51 -63.39
CA ALA A 482 4.24 -20.62 -64.32
C ALA A 482 3.45 -20.20 -65.58
N PRO A 483 4.02 -20.30 -66.78
CA PRO A 483 3.34 -19.89 -68.00
C PRO A 483 2.24 -20.92 -68.31
N LYS A 484 0.97 -20.53 -68.16
CA LYS A 484 -0.13 -21.29 -68.76
C LYS A 484 -0.19 -20.96 -70.25
N ALA A 485 0.32 -21.87 -71.06
CA ALA A 485 0.06 -21.90 -72.49
C ALA A 485 -1.44 -22.11 -72.76
N GLY A 486 -2.03 -21.16 -73.49
CA GLY A 486 -3.09 -21.40 -74.48
C GLY A 486 -4.51 -21.65 -74.00
N ARG A 487 -5.32 -20.58 -73.90
CA ARG A 487 -6.56 -20.43 -74.70
C ARG A 487 -7.05 -18.97 -74.68
N GLN A 488 -7.16 -18.38 -75.88
CA GLN A 488 -7.85 -17.12 -76.16
C GLN A 488 -9.33 -17.20 -75.74
N ASP A 489 -9.83 -16.22 -74.99
CA ASP A 489 -10.84 -15.28 -75.50
C ASP A 489 -11.32 -14.27 -74.42
N ASN A 490 -11.06 -13.00 -74.71
CA ASN A 490 -11.95 -11.83 -74.64
C ASN A 490 -12.85 -11.62 -73.40
N ASN A 491 -12.35 -10.89 -72.40
CA ASN A 491 -13.05 -9.68 -71.90
C ASN A 491 -12.16 -8.86 -70.95
N SER A 492 -11.75 -7.67 -71.39
CA SER A 492 -10.98 -6.70 -70.62
C SER A 492 -11.85 -5.98 -69.57
N GLY A 493 -11.72 -6.37 -68.31
CA GLY A 493 -12.33 -5.69 -67.15
C GLY A 493 -11.64 -4.40 -66.70
N LEU A 494 -11.04 -3.64 -67.62
CA LEU A 494 -10.39 -2.36 -67.32
C LEU A 494 -11.42 -1.22 -67.35
N ARG A 495 -11.88 -0.79 -66.18
CA ARG A 495 -12.63 0.48 -66.03
C ARG A 495 -11.63 1.65 -65.98
N VAL A 496 -11.45 2.32 -67.11
CA VAL A 496 -10.72 3.60 -67.20
C VAL A 496 -11.65 4.73 -66.74
N LYS A 497 -11.26 5.44 -65.68
CA LYS A 497 -11.90 6.68 -65.22
C LYS A 497 -11.27 7.85 -65.98
N ARG A 498 -11.99 8.42 -66.96
CA ARG A 498 -11.58 9.66 -67.64
C ARG A 498 -11.92 10.85 -66.73
N ILE A 499 -10.92 11.67 -66.43
CA ILE A 499 -11.08 13.00 -65.83
C ILE A 499 -10.84 13.98 -66.98
N ALA A 500 -11.80 14.85 -67.25
CA ALA A 500 -11.63 15.96 -68.19
C ALA A 500 -10.92 17.11 -67.45
N ILE A 501 -9.98 17.77 -68.15
CA ILE A 501 -9.38 19.04 -67.75
C ILE A 501 -10.43 20.14 -67.85
#